data_AF-A0A968JD13-F1
#
_entry.id   AF-A0A968JD13-F1
#
_cell.length_a   1.000
_cell.length_b   1.000
_cell.length_c   1.000
_cell.angle_alpha   90.00
_cell.angle_beta   90.00
_cell.angle_gamma   90.00
#
_symmetry.space_group_name_H-M   'P 1'
#
loop_
_entity.id
_entity.type
_entity.pdbx_description
1 polymer ?
#
loop_
_entity_poly.entity_id
_entity_poly.type
_entity_poly.pdbx_seq_one_letter_code
_entity_poly.pdbx_strand_id
1 'polypeptide(L)'
;MQNQLRTKQLRRRGCGWGLQRFLLVVVVIVLVGVNGLAWMQARAVTHFVSPGMPLLPIESLSLGQRMQLTALGVPLPRPENHFTPTDAGVAYETHTITLNDSEWLEGWWVPHPQPRGTVVMFSGYAASKQQVGGAAQVLYNLGFNLFLIDFRGAGGSSGSTTTLGIREAEDV
;
A
#
# COMPACT_ATOMS: atom_id res chain seq x y z
N MET A 1 -9.02 65.59 27.70
CA MET A 1 -7.89 64.86 27.08
C MET A 1 -8.05 63.32 27.09
N GLN A 2 -8.94 62.73 27.90
CA GLN A 2 -9.10 61.26 28.00
C GLN A 2 -9.88 60.60 26.83
N ASN A 3 -10.72 61.36 26.10
CA ASN A 3 -11.54 60.79 25.02
C ASN A 3 -10.76 60.47 23.72
N GLN A 4 -9.62 61.13 23.49
CA GLN A 4 -8.76 60.91 22.32
C GLN A 4 -7.89 59.64 22.43
N LEU A 5 -7.63 59.17 23.66
CA LEU A 5 -6.85 57.94 23.90
C LEU A 5 -7.72 56.67 23.72
N ARG A 6 -9.02 56.75 24.04
CA ARG A 6 -9.98 55.64 23.95
C ARG A 6 -10.31 55.26 22.49
N THR A 7 -10.39 56.25 21.60
CA THR A 7 -10.66 56.05 20.17
C THR A 7 -9.48 55.44 19.41
N LYS A 8 -8.24 55.75 19.78
CA LYS A 8 -7.04 55.09 19.21
C LYS A 8 -6.92 53.62 19.62
N GLN A 9 -7.32 53.26 20.84
CA GLN A 9 -7.30 51.86 21.30
C GLN A 9 -8.36 50.98 20.61
N LEU A 10 -9.57 51.52 20.36
CA LEU A 10 -10.64 50.78 19.66
C LEU A 10 -10.31 50.53 18.18
N ARG A 11 -9.65 51.49 17.51
CA ARG A 11 -9.30 51.39 16.09
C ARG A 11 -8.16 50.41 15.80
N ARG A 12 -7.26 50.15 16.76
CA ARG A 12 -6.21 49.11 16.64
C ARG A 12 -6.74 47.69 16.82
N ARG A 13 -7.82 47.50 17.59
CA ARG A 13 -8.40 46.17 17.85
C ARG A 13 -9.17 45.59 16.65
N GLY A 14 -9.81 46.42 15.82
CA GLY A 14 -10.60 45.94 14.67
C GLY A 14 -9.77 45.44 13.47
N CYS A 15 -8.61 46.04 13.21
CA CYS A 15 -7.76 45.70 12.06
C CYS A 15 -7.01 44.37 12.24
N GLY A 16 -6.51 44.11 13.47
CA GLY A 16 -5.86 42.84 13.81
C GLY A 16 -6.84 41.65 13.81
N TRP A 17 -8.11 41.88 14.16
CA TRP A 17 -9.11 40.82 14.25
C TRP A 17 -9.55 40.27 12.88
N GLY A 18 -9.67 41.15 11.88
CA GLY A 18 -9.92 40.73 10.49
C GLY A 18 -8.75 39.96 9.90
N LEU A 19 -7.51 40.42 10.12
CA LEU A 19 -6.30 39.73 9.68
C LEU A 19 -6.10 38.39 10.40
N GLN A 20 -6.33 38.32 11.71
CA GLN A 20 -6.25 37.08 12.49
C GLN A 20 -7.25 36.03 12.01
N ARG A 21 -8.51 36.44 11.75
CA ARG A 21 -9.53 35.54 11.19
C ARG A 21 -9.17 35.06 9.80
N PHE A 22 -8.69 35.96 8.94
CA PHE A 22 -8.20 35.61 7.61
C PHE A 22 -7.05 34.60 7.68
N LEU A 23 -6.03 34.87 8.50
CA LEU A 23 -4.90 33.97 8.70
C LEU A 23 -5.34 32.61 9.25
N LEU A 24 -6.27 32.59 10.21
CA LEU A 24 -6.82 31.35 10.76
C LEU A 24 -7.54 30.53 9.67
N VAL A 25 -8.34 31.18 8.83
CA VAL A 25 -9.00 30.51 7.69
C VAL A 25 -7.96 29.93 6.73
N VAL A 26 -6.92 30.69 6.39
CA VAL A 26 -5.83 30.20 5.53
C VAL A 26 -5.13 28.98 6.16
N VAL A 27 -4.82 29.02 7.46
CA VAL A 27 -4.21 27.89 8.17
C VAL A 27 -5.11 26.65 8.13
N VAL A 28 -6.41 26.81 8.38
CA VAL A 28 -7.38 25.70 8.33
C VAL A 28 -7.44 25.11 6.92
N ILE A 29 -7.50 25.95 5.88
CA ILE A 29 -7.52 25.49 4.48
C ILE A 29 -6.25 24.69 4.16
N VAL A 30 -5.07 25.20 4.57
CA VAL A 30 -3.80 24.49 4.36
C VAL A 30 -3.80 23.16 5.09
N LEU A 31 -4.25 23.11 6.35
CA LEU A 31 -4.29 21.88 7.14
C LEU A 31 -5.21 20.84 6.51
N VAL A 32 -6.42 21.24 6.09
CA VAL A 32 -7.36 20.36 5.37
C VAL A 32 -6.74 19.88 4.05
N GLY A 33 -6.11 20.78 3.30
CA GLY A 33 -5.44 20.44 2.04
C GLY A 33 -4.32 19.41 2.22
N VAL A 34 -3.42 19.61 3.18
CA VAL A 34 -2.32 18.68 3.47
C VAL A 34 -2.85 17.33 3.95
N ASN A 35 -3.87 17.29 4.80
CA ASN A 35 -4.48 16.03 5.23
C ASN A 35 -5.20 15.31 4.08
N GLY A 36 -5.85 16.05 3.18
CA GLY A 36 -6.44 15.49 1.97
C GLY A 36 -5.38 14.84 1.07
N LEU A 37 -4.25 15.51 0.85
CA LEU A 37 -3.12 14.95 0.11
C LEU A 37 -2.55 13.71 0.78
N ALA A 38 -2.33 13.76 2.10
CA ALA A 38 -1.86 12.61 2.86
C ALA A 38 -2.83 11.42 2.77
N TRP A 39 -4.13 11.67 2.83
CA TRP A 39 -5.16 10.65 2.64
C TRP A 39 -5.13 10.04 1.24
N MET A 40 -5.00 10.86 0.18
CA MET A 40 -4.89 10.34 -1.20
C MET A 40 -3.66 9.45 -1.37
N GLN A 41 -2.51 9.84 -0.81
CA GLN A 41 -1.29 9.02 -0.83
C GLN A 41 -1.47 7.72 -0.03
N ALA A 42 -2.02 7.78 1.18
CA ALA A 42 -2.31 6.61 2.01
C ALA A 42 -3.30 5.65 1.32
N ARG A 43 -4.30 6.20 0.63
CA ARG A 43 -5.24 5.41 -0.15
C ARG A 43 -4.54 4.71 -1.32
N ALA A 44 -3.66 5.40 -2.03
CA ALA A 44 -2.98 4.85 -3.21
C ALA A 44 -2.03 3.68 -2.85
N VAL A 45 -1.41 3.71 -1.66
CA VAL A 45 -0.58 2.60 -1.17
C VAL A 45 -1.39 1.42 -0.64
N THR A 46 -2.67 1.59 -0.31
CA THR A 46 -3.52 0.53 0.26
C THR A 46 -4.49 -0.08 -0.74
N HIS A 47 -4.82 0.63 -1.83
CA HIS A 47 -5.80 0.19 -2.82
C HIS A 47 -5.14 0.08 -4.19
N PHE A 48 -4.88 -1.15 -4.60
CA PHE A 48 -4.22 -1.44 -5.85
C PHE A 48 -5.19 -1.29 -7.03
N VAL A 49 -4.63 -0.81 -8.14
CA VAL A 49 -5.33 -0.75 -9.42
C VAL A 49 -5.23 -2.09 -10.14
N SER A 50 -6.00 -2.25 -11.21
CA SER A 50 -5.99 -3.44 -12.04
C SER A 50 -4.56 -3.82 -12.46
N PRO A 51 -4.25 -5.13 -12.50
CA PRO A 51 -2.98 -5.59 -13.00
C PRO A 51 -2.69 -5.14 -14.43
N GLY A 52 -1.42 -5.11 -14.80
CA GLY A 52 -0.97 -4.75 -16.16
C GLY A 52 -0.95 -3.25 -16.47
N MET A 53 -1.35 -2.38 -15.54
CA MET A 53 -1.12 -0.93 -15.65
C MET A 53 0.38 -0.63 -15.56
N PRO A 54 1.03 -0.10 -16.62
CA PRO A 54 2.46 0.20 -16.58
C PRO A 54 2.74 1.32 -15.58
N LEU A 55 3.66 1.06 -14.65
CA LEU A 55 4.24 2.13 -13.84
C LEU A 55 5.16 2.96 -14.73
N LEU A 56 4.74 4.18 -15.08
CA LEU A 56 5.60 5.10 -15.80
C LEU A 56 6.77 5.53 -14.89
N PRO A 57 8.02 5.44 -15.34
CA PRO A 57 9.16 5.99 -14.61
C PRO A 57 8.94 7.47 -14.31
N ILE A 58 9.24 7.91 -13.08
CA ILE A 58 9.02 9.29 -12.63
C ILE A 58 9.76 10.29 -13.54
N GLU A 59 10.89 9.86 -14.11
CA GLU A 59 11.74 10.58 -15.03
C GLU A 59 11.03 10.91 -16.35
N SER A 60 10.11 10.05 -16.79
CA SER A 60 9.38 10.22 -18.05
C SER A 60 8.12 11.09 -17.91
N LEU A 61 7.72 11.41 -16.69
CA LEU A 61 6.51 12.19 -16.42
C LEU A 61 6.71 13.69 -16.66
N SER A 62 5.76 14.29 -17.35
CA SER A 62 5.62 15.74 -17.41
C SER A 62 5.36 16.36 -16.02
N LEU A 63 5.63 17.66 -15.87
CA LEU A 63 5.34 18.38 -14.62
C LEU A 63 3.87 18.27 -14.21
N GLY A 64 2.95 18.34 -15.17
CA GLY A 64 1.51 18.20 -14.92
C GLY A 64 1.15 16.82 -14.36
N GLN A 65 1.70 15.75 -14.93
CA GLN A 65 1.49 14.39 -14.41
C GLN A 65 2.09 14.21 -13.01
N ARG A 66 3.26 14.78 -12.73
CA ARG A 66 3.86 14.74 -11.39
C ARG A 66 2.97 15.46 -10.37
N MET A 67 2.42 16.63 -10.74
CA MET A 67 1.45 17.34 -9.90
C MET A 67 0.18 16.51 -9.68
N GLN A 68 -0.33 15.85 -10.72
CA GLN A 68 -1.48 14.96 -10.60
C GLN A 68 -1.21 13.76 -9.67
N LEU A 69 -0.07 13.08 -9.81
CA LEU A 69 0.30 11.96 -8.91
C LEU A 69 0.50 12.41 -7.46
N THR A 70 1.03 13.63 -7.27
CA THR A 70 1.16 14.21 -5.92
C THR A 70 -0.23 14.47 -5.31
N ALA A 71 -1.17 14.94 -6.12
CA ALA A 71 -2.53 15.25 -5.69
C ALA A 71 -3.41 14.00 -5.49
N LEU A 72 -3.29 13.03 -6.38
CA LEU A 72 -4.20 11.87 -6.47
C LEU A 72 -3.60 10.57 -5.93
N GLY A 73 -2.31 10.54 -5.62
CA GLY A 73 -1.59 9.34 -5.26
C GLY A 73 -1.01 8.61 -6.46
N VAL A 74 0.02 7.80 -6.19
CA VAL A 74 0.68 6.96 -7.20
C VAL A 74 -0.09 5.65 -7.35
N PRO A 75 -0.72 5.36 -8.50
CA PRO A 75 -1.45 4.12 -8.68
C PRO A 75 -0.46 2.94 -8.68
N LEU A 76 -0.65 2.01 -7.76
CA LEU A 76 0.14 0.79 -7.69
C LEU A 76 -0.65 -0.38 -8.28
N PRO A 77 -0.14 -1.04 -9.34
CA PRO A 77 -0.81 -2.22 -9.89
C PRO A 77 -0.81 -3.35 -8.87
N ARG A 78 -1.90 -4.11 -8.84
CA ARG A 78 -1.98 -5.32 -8.03
C ARG A 78 -0.87 -6.29 -8.46
N PRO A 79 -0.05 -6.80 -7.52
CA PRO A 79 1.02 -7.75 -7.85
C PRO A 79 0.44 -9.03 -8.46
N GLU A 80 1.09 -9.57 -9.48
CA GLU A 80 0.71 -10.83 -10.12
C GLU A 80 1.83 -11.86 -9.99
N ASN A 81 1.52 -13.13 -10.23
CA ASN A 81 2.53 -14.17 -10.38
C ASN A 81 2.82 -14.36 -11.87
N HIS A 82 4.06 -14.12 -12.29
CA HIS A 82 4.52 -14.31 -13.67
C HIS A 82 5.41 -15.54 -13.82
N PHE A 83 5.97 -16.03 -12.71
CA PHE A 83 6.76 -17.25 -12.65
C PHE A 83 6.21 -18.17 -11.57
N THR A 84 6.28 -19.47 -11.83
CA THR A 84 5.79 -20.56 -10.98
C THR A 84 6.96 -21.50 -10.62
N PRO A 85 6.81 -22.37 -9.61
CA PRO A 85 7.82 -23.37 -9.30
C PRO A 85 8.12 -24.31 -10.48
N THR A 86 7.16 -24.56 -11.37
CA THR A 86 7.37 -25.36 -12.59
C THR A 86 8.39 -24.71 -13.54
N ASP A 87 8.45 -23.38 -13.60
CA ASP A 87 9.45 -22.66 -14.42
C ASP A 87 10.88 -22.86 -13.89
N ALA A 88 11.02 -23.25 -12.62
CA ALA A 88 12.26 -23.67 -11.99
C ALA A 88 12.47 -25.21 -12.03
N GLY A 89 11.58 -25.96 -12.67
CA GLY A 89 11.64 -27.43 -12.77
C GLY A 89 11.18 -28.16 -11.51
N VAL A 90 10.44 -27.50 -10.62
CA VAL A 90 9.96 -28.09 -9.35
C VAL A 90 8.44 -28.28 -9.42
N ALA A 91 7.98 -29.49 -9.10
CA ALA A 91 6.55 -29.79 -9.01
C ALA A 91 5.92 -29.12 -7.78
N TYR A 92 4.69 -28.60 -7.95
CA TYR A 92 3.94 -27.96 -6.88
C TYR A 92 2.43 -28.18 -7.05
N GLU A 93 1.69 -27.97 -5.96
CA GLU A 93 0.23 -28.00 -5.92
C GLU A 93 -0.31 -26.62 -5.53
N THR A 94 -1.34 -26.13 -6.21
CA THR A 94 -2.03 -24.90 -5.81
C THR A 94 -3.11 -25.23 -4.78
N HIS A 95 -3.08 -24.55 -3.64
CA HIS A 95 -4.12 -24.62 -2.62
C HIS A 95 -4.82 -23.28 -2.44
N THR A 96 -6.11 -23.36 -2.15
CA THR A 96 -6.93 -22.20 -1.81
C THR A 96 -7.40 -22.32 -0.37
N ILE A 97 -7.19 -21.27 0.42
CA ILE A 97 -7.63 -21.15 1.82
C ILE A 97 -8.76 -20.13 1.87
N THR A 98 -9.97 -20.58 2.16
CA THR A 98 -11.13 -19.69 2.28
C THR A 98 -11.12 -18.97 3.63
N LEU A 99 -11.17 -17.63 3.60
CA LEU A 99 -11.26 -16.79 4.81
C LEU A 99 -12.72 -16.50 5.18
N ASN A 100 -13.55 -16.23 4.17
CA ASN A 100 -14.99 -16.04 4.29
C ASN A 100 -15.68 -16.25 2.92
N ASP A 101 -16.97 -15.93 2.82
CA ASP A 101 -17.78 -16.12 1.61
C ASP A 101 -17.24 -15.41 0.35
N SER A 102 -16.40 -14.39 0.50
CA SER A 102 -15.90 -13.56 -0.60
C SER A 102 -14.38 -13.44 -0.69
N GLU A 103 -13.65 -13.89 0.34
CA GLU A 103 -12.19 -13.75 0.42
C GLU A 103 -11.53 -15.12 0.60
N TRP A 104 -10.44 -15.29 -0.14
CA TRP A 104 -9.56 -16.46 -0.09
C TRP A 104 -8.09 -16.07 -0.28
N LEU A 105 -7.21 -16.95 0.16
CA LEU A 105 -5.77 -16.92 -0.11
C LEU A 105 -5.39 -18.06 -1.06
N GLU A 106 -4.45 -17.81 -1.96
CA GLU A 106 -3.85 -18.83 -2.82
C GLU A 106 -2.41 -19.10 -2.36
N GLY A 107 -2.05 -20.38 -2.25
CA GLY A 107 -0.70 -20.82 -1.96
C GLY A 107 -0.20 -21.91 -2.89
N TRP A 108 1.12 -21.99 -3.05
CA TRP A 108 1.82 -23.09 -3.71
C TRP A 108 2.47 -23.99 -2.67
N TRP A 109 2.02 -25.23 -2.62
CA TRP A 109 2.63 -26.31 -1.86
C TRP A 109 3.70 -27.01 -2.68
N VAL A 110 4.92 -27.03 -2.17
CA VAL A 110 6.09 -27.60 -2.83
C VAL A 110 6.67 -28.67 -1.91
N PRO A 111 6.29 -29.96 -2.11
CA PRO A 111 6.76 -31.04 -1.26
C PRO A 111 8.22 -31.41 -1.57
N HIS A 112 8.99 -31.68 -0.52
CA HIS A 112 10.32 -32.27 -0.65
C HIS A 112 10.25 -33.79 -0.41
N PRO A 113 10.93 -34.65 -1.19
CA PRO A 113 10.85 -36.11 -1.04
C PRO A 113 11.30 -36.65 0.32
N GLN A 114 12.23 -35.93 0.98
CA GLN A 114 12.74 -36.26 2.31
C GLN A 114 12.73 -34.99 3.17
N PRO A 115 11.57 -34.59 3.71
CA PRO A 115 11.43 -33.29 4.34
C PRO A 115 11.97 -33.29 5.77
N ARG A 116 12.77 -32.28 6.10
CA ARG A 116 13.24 -31.97 7.46
C ARG A 116 12.23 -31.17 8.27
N GLY A 117 11.26 -30.58 7.59
CA GLY A 117 10.22 -29.72 8.15
C GLY A 117 9.49 -28.98 7.04
N THR A 118 8.59 -28.09 7.43
CA THR A 118 7.82 -27.25 6.51
C THR A 118 8.09 -25.78 6.82
N VAL A 119 8.34 -24.98 5.78
CA VAL A 119 8.45 -23.53 5.88
C VAL A 119 7.28 -22.89 5.15
N VAL A 120 6.53 -22.06 5.88
CA VAL A 120 5.48 -21.22 5.30
C VAL A 120 6.10 -19.86 4.98
N MET A 121 5.89 -19.37 3.77
CA MET A 121 6.51 -18.15 3.28
C MET A 121 5.44 -17.20 2.72
N PHE A 122 5.58 -15.93 3.05
CA PHE A 122 4.70 -14.86 2.59
C PHE A 122 5.51 -13.77 1.89
N SER A 123 4.88 -13.07 0.95
CA SER A 123 5.51 -11.94 0.24
C SER A 123 5.54 -10.67 1.08
N GLY A 124 6.33 -9.69 0.63
CA GLY A 124 6.32 -8.35 1.21
C GLY A 124 5.16 -7.49 0.70
N TYR A 125 5.16 -6.23 1.13
CA TYR A 125 4.24 -5.21 0.65
C TYR A 125 4.32 -5.05 -0.88
N ALA A 126 3.16 -4.91 -1.53
CA ALA A 126 3.02 -4.75 -2.97
C ALA A 126 3.81 -5.81 -3.78
N ALA A 127 3.83 -7.04 -3.27
CA ALA A 127 4.47 -8.17 -3.93
C ALA A 127 3.61 -9.44 -3.81
N SER A 128 3.86 -10.38 -4.71
CA SER A 128 3.26 -11.72 -4.71
C SER A 128 4.28 -12.78 -4.28
N LYS A 129 3.80 -14.00 -4.04
CA LYS A 129 4.57 -15.14 -3.54
C LYS A 129 5.73 -15.56 -4.45
N GLN A 130 5.72 -15.20 -5.73
CA GLN A 130 6.89 -15.35 -6.59
C GLN A 130 8.13 -14.58 -6.07
N GLN A 131 7.94 -13.47 -5.34
CA GLN A 131 9.03 -12.62 -4.83
C GLN A 131 9.99 -13.42 -3.92
N VAL A 132 9.44 -14.37 -3.15
CA VAL A 132 10.23 -15.21 -2.24
C VAL A 132 10.79 -16.46 -2.91
N GLY A 133 10.58 -16.65 -4.23
CA GLY A 133 11.01 -17.82 -4.99
C GLY A 133 12.51 -18.13 -4.89
N GLY A 134 13.36 -17.09 -4.87
CA GLY A 134 14.81 -17.28 -4.70
C GLY A 134 15.18 -17.86 -3.33
N ALA A 135 14.57 -17.37 -2.25
CA ALA A 135 14.78 -17.90 -0.90
C ALA A 135 14.13 -19.28 -0.72
N ALA A 136 12.97 -19.49 -1.33
CA ALA A 136 12.29 -20.77 -1.40
C ALA A 136 13.20 -21.84 -2.02
N GLN A 137 13.85 -21.56 -3.15
CA GLN A 137 14.78 -22.51 -3.78
C GLN A 137 15.90 -22.96 -2.83
N VAL A 138 16.48 -22.02 -2.07
CA VAL A 138 17.53 -22.34 -1.08
C VAL A 138 16.98 -23.28 0.00
N LEU A 139 15.80 -22.98 0.56
CA LEU A 139 15.17 -23.80 1.59
C LEU A 139 14.76 -25.19 1.06
N TYR A 140 14.28 -25.27 -0.18
CA TYR A 140 14.01 -26.55 -0.83
C TYR A 140 15.26 -27.42 -0.90
N ASN A 141 16.38 -26.84 -1.36
CA ASN A 141 17.67 -27.53 -1.45
C ASN A 141 18.24 -27.94 -0.08
N LEU A 142 17.83 -27.27 1.01
CA LEU A 142 18.16 -27.66 2.37
C LEU A 142 17.27 -28.79 2.92
N GLY A 143 16.27 -29.22 2.16
CA GLY A 143 15.40 -30.35 2.46
C GLY A 143 14.09 -29.98 3.15
N PHE A 144 13.55 -28.78 2.94
CA PHE A 144 12.27 -28.36 3.52
C PHE A 144 11.12 -28.48 2.51
N ASN A 145 9.95 -28.88 2.99
CA ASN A 145 8.70 -28.57 2.28
C ASN A 145 8.47 -27.06 2.32
N LEU A 146 7.86 -26.52 1.28
CA LEU A 146 7.54 -25.09 1.22
C LEU A 146 6.06 -24.88 0.98
N PHE A 147 5.50 -23.89 1.67
CA PHE A 147 4.18 -23.39 1.37
C PHE A 147 4.26 -21.88 1.17
N LEU A 148 4.23 -21.44 -0.09
CA LEU A 148 4.34 -20.03 -0.46
C LEU A 148 2.92 -19.48 -0.59
N ILE A 149 2.55 -18.43 0.13
CA ILE A 149 1.18 -17.91 0.18
C ILE A 149 1.17 -16.45 -0.28
N ASP A 150 0.21 -16.11 -1.13
CA ASP A 150 -0.10 -14.72 -1.46
C ASP A 150 -1.00 -14.13 -0.36
N PHE A 151 -0.67 -12.95 0.16
CA PHE A 151 -1.60 -12.21 1.00
C PHE A 151 -2.84 -11.75 0.21
N ARG A 152 -3.93 -11.46 0.93
CA ARG A 152 -5.09 -10.77 0.36
C ARG A 152 -4.64 -9.52 -0.41
N GLY A 153 -5.24 -9.29 -1.57
CA GLY A 153 -4.88 -8.18 -2.46
C GLY A 153 -3.68 -8.43 -3.36
N ALA A 154 -3.03 -9.60 -3.33
CA ALA A 154 -1.87 -9.92 -4.17
C ALA A 154 -2.01 -11.27 -4.89
N GLY A 155 -1.34 -11.39 -6.03
CA GLY A 155 -1.17 -12.63 -6.78
C GLY A 155 -2.48 -13.37 -7.06
N GLY A 156 -2.56 -14.62 -6.63
CA GLY A 156 -3.75 -15.48 -6.80
C GLY A 156 -4.82 -15.30 -5.72
N SER A 157 -4.52 -14.59 -4.63
CA SER A 157 -5.44 -14.34 -3.52
C SER A 157 -6.47 -13.27 -3.85
N SER A 158 -7.67 -13.37 -3.28
CA SER A 158 -8.77 -12.44 -3.52
C SER A 158 -8.47 -10.97 -3.19
N GLY A 159 -9.28 -10.06 -3.73
CA GLY A 159 -9.26 -8.64 -3.40
C GLY A 159 -8.17 -7.83 -4.12
N SER A 160 -8.16 -6.52 -3.88
CA SER A 160 -7.20 -5.56 -4.46
C SER A 160 -6.73 -4.52 -3.45
N THR A 161 -6.85 -4.83 -2.16
CA THR A 161 -6.51 -3.92 -1.07
C THR A 161 -5.62 -4.61 -0.05
N THR A 162 -4.72 -3.86 0.57
CA THR A 162 -3.96 -4.29 1.73
C THR A 162 -4.20 -3.36 2.91
N THR A 163 -4.11 -3.92 4.11
CA THR A 163 -4.19 -3.16 5.36
C THR A 163 -2.84 -3.03 6.05
N LEU A 164 -1.74 -3.24 5.30
CA LEU A 164 -0.37 -3.10 5.76
C LEU A 164 -0.07 -3.92 7.02
N GLY A 165 -0.65 -5.11 7.12
CA GLY A 165 -0.39 -6.04 8.22
C GLY A 165 -1.54 -6.21 9.21
N ILE A 166 -2.58 -5.35 9.20
CA ILE A 166 -3.66 -5.42 10.20
C ILE A 166 -4.51 -6.68 9.97
N ARG A 167 -5.11 -6.82 8.79
CA ARG A 167 -5.88 -8.00 8.39
C ARG A 167 -4.95 -9.13 7.96
N GLU A 168 -3.80 -8.81 7.36
CA GLU A 168 -2.82 -9.81 6.97
C GLU A 168 -2.23 -10.58 8.16
N ALA A 169 -2.31 -10.04 9.39
CA ALA A 169 -1.98 -10.79 10.60
C ALA A 169 -2.93 -11.96 10.89
N GLU A 170 -4.16 -11.94 10.37
CA GLU A 170 -5.12 -13.04 10.47
C GLU A 170 -4.84 -14.14 9.42
N ASP A 171 -4.00 -13.85 8.42
CA ASP A 171 -3.64 -14.77 7.34
C ASP A 171 -2.53 -15.77 7.75
N VAL A 172 -1.90 -15.56 8.92
CA VAL A 172 -0.74 -16.31 9.44
C VAL A 172 -1.11 -17.09 10.70
#